data_AF-M0P3S6-F1
#
_entry.id   AF-M0P3S6-F1
#
_cell.length_a   1.000
_cell.length_b   1.000
_cell.length_c   1.000
_cell.angle_alpha   90.00
_cell.angle_beta   90.00
_cell.angle_gamma   90.00
#
_symmetry.space_group_name_H-M   'P 1'
#
loop_
_entity.id
_entity.type
_entity.pdbx_description
1 polymer ?
#
loop_
_entity_poly.entity_id
_entity_poly.type
_entity_poly.pdbx_seq_one_letter_code
_entity_poly.pdbx_strand_id
1 'polypeptide(L)' 'YDTFSNQLRNVVVDKHDQGAIWGGHPILALDVWEHSYYHDYGPARGEFVDNFFEVVDWSEPATRYEQAVELFE' A
#
# COMPACT_ATOMS: atom_id res chain seq x y z
N TYR A 1 -2.35 -7.60 4.10
CA TYR A 1 -3.21 -8.64 4.68
C TYR A 1 -2.55 -9.16 5.94
N ASP A 2 -3.24 -9.01 7.07
CA ASP A 2 -2.81 -9.51 8.37
C ASP A 2 -3.39 -10.91 8.57
N THR A 3 -2.52 -11.92 8.44
CA THR A 3 -2.86 -13.34 8.50
C THR A 3 -3.15 -13.84 9.90
N PHE A 4 -2.79 -13.08 10.94
CA PHE A 4 -3.10 -13.47 12.31
C PHE A 4 -4.56 -13.18 12.66
N SER A 5 -5.11 -12.08 12.14
CA SER A 5 -6.49 -11.65 12.40
C SER A 5 -7.45 -11.85 11.23
N ASN A 6 -6.96 -12.35 10.09
CA ASN A 6 -7.68 -12.47 8.82
C ASN A 6 -8.33 -11.15 8.39
N GLN A 7 -7.55 -10.06 8.44
CA GLN A 7 -8.03 -8.72 8.11
C GLN A 7 -7.16 -8.04 7.05
N LEU A 8 -7.82 -7.37 6.10
CA LEU A 8 -7.20 -6.36 5.28
C LEU A 8 -7.09 -5.05 6.08
N ARG A 9 -5.89 -4.47 6.16
CA ARG A 9 -5.59 -3.28 6.97
C ARG A 9 -4.85 -2.24 6.14
N ASN A 10 -5.18 -0.97 6.36
CA ASN A 10 -4.32 0.15 5.97
C ASN A 10 -3.31 0.39 7.10
N VAL A 11 -2.03 0.38 6.75
CA VAL A 11 -0.92 0.53 7.70
C VAL A 11 -0.01 1.64 7.20
N VAL A 12 0.26 2.61 8.07
CA VAL A 12 1.27 3.63 7.81
C VAL A 12 2.61 3.05 8.24
N VAL A 13 3.57 3.02 7.31
CA VAL A 13 4.95 2.61 7.57
C VAL A 13 5.84 3.82 7.44
N ASP A 14 6.60 4.12 8.49
CA ASP A 14 7.58 5.20 8.48
C ASP A 14 8.95 4.69 7.98
N LYS A 15 9.65 5.55 7.25
CA LYS A 15 10.83 5.23 6.42
C LYS A 15 10.51 4.06 5.50
N HIS A 16 10.97 2.85 5.85
CA HIS A 16 10.73 1.64 5.07
C HIS A 16 10.37 0.42 5.94
N ASP A 17 10.36 0.57 7.27
CA ASP A 17 10.31 -0.56 8.21
C ASP A 17 9.55 -0.26 9.50
N GLN A 18 9.45 1.01 9.92
CA GLN A 18 8.94 1.37 11.23
C GLN A 18 7.41 1.35 11.24
N GLY A 19 6.81 0.52 12.11
CA GLY A 19 5.35 0.35 12.19
C GLY A 19 4.77 -0.71 11.25
N ALA A 20 5.61 -1.42 10.48
CA ALA A 20 5.17 -2.56 9.69
C ALA A 20 4.63 -3.70 10.58
N ILE A 21 3.59 -4.39 10.08
CA ILE A 21 3.03 -5.57 10.74
C ILE A 21 3.90 -6.77 10.42
N TRP A 22 4.50 -7.38 11.44
CA TRP A 22 5.26 -8.62 11.30
C TRP A 22 4.37 -9.76 10.82
N GLY A 23 4.79 -10.46 9.76
CA GLY A 23 3.98 -11.48 9.10
C GLY A 23 2.83 -10.92 8.24
N GLY A 24 2.71 -9.59 8.13
CA GLY A 24 1.77 -8.96 7.21
C GLY A 24 2.23 -9.09 5.76
N HIS A 25 1.28 -9.35 4.87
CA HIS A 25 1.53 -9.47 3.42
C HIS A 25 1.11 -8.18 2.70
N PRO A 26 2.03 -7.40 2.13
CA PRO A 26 1.69 -6.17 1.41
C PRO A 26 0.80 -6.47 0.19
N ILE A 27 -0.30 -5.73 0.04
CA ILE A 27 -1.26 -5.90 -1.07
C ILE A 27 -1.12 -4.76 -2.08
N LEU A 28 -1.14 -3.53 -1.58
CA LEU A 28 -0.89 -2.30 -2.31
C LEU A 28 0.00 -1.40 -1.44
N ALA A 29 0.95 -0.71 -2.06
CA ALA A 29 1.81 0.26 -1.40
C ALA A 29 1.77 1.59 -2.16
N LEU A 30 1.84 2.69 -1.42
CA LEU A 30 1.92 4.05 -1.94
C LEU A 30 3.10 4.74 -1.27
N ASP A 31 4.14 5.07 -2.04
CA ASP A 31 5.26 5.85 -1.53
C ASP A 31 4.89 7.32 -1.45
N VAL A 32 4.83 7.85 -0.23
CA VAL A 32 4.52 9.26 0.06
C VAL A 32 5.75 10.05 0.52
N TRP A 33 6.97 9.54 0.30
CA TRP A 33 8.18 10.35 0.41
C TRP A 33 8.23 11.42 -0.68
N GLU A 34 8.75 12.60 -0.37
CA GLU A 34 8.77 13.72 -1.31
C GLU A 34 9.46 13.35 -2.64
N HIS A 35 10.48 12.49 -2.63
CA HIS A 35 11.13 12.07 -3.88
C HIS A 35 10.21 11.34 -4.87
N SER A 36 9.06 10.80 -4.43
CA SER A 36 8.18 10.02 -5.30
C SER A 36 7.23 10.91 -6.11
N TYR A 37 6.98 12.14 -5.65
CA TYR A 37 5.95 13.01 -6.22
C TYR A 37 6.34 14.49 -6.36
N TYR A 38 7.36 14.97 -5.65
CA TYR A 38 7.60 16.41 -5.52
C TYR A 38 7.99 17.09 -6.85
N HIS A 39 8.55 16.34 -7.81
CA HIS A 39 8.88 16.88 -9.14
C HIS A 39 7.63 17.34 -9.89
N ASP A 40 6.55 16.56 -9.85
CA ASP A 40 5.32 16.81 -10.61
C ASP A 40 4.31 17.62 -9.80
N TYR A 41 4.25 17.41 -8.48
CA TYR A 41 3.19 17.94 -7.60
C TYR A 41 3.68 19.00 -6.59
N GLY A 42 5.00 19.18 -6.42
CA GLY A 42 5.56 20.05 -5.38
C GLY A 42 5.00 19.71 -3.98
N PRO A 43 4.49 20.69 -3.20
CA PRO A 43 3.95 20.42 -1.87
C PRO A 43 2.56 19.75 -1.87
N ALA A 44 1.91 19.59 -3.04
CA ALA A 44 0.53 19.11 -3.18
C ALA A 44 0.41 17.58 -3.06
N ARG A 45 0.76 17.01 -1.90
CA ARG A 45 0.67 15.56 -1.66
C ARG A 45 -0.75 15.01 -1.84
N GLY A 46 -1.77 15.78 -1.45
CA GLY A 46 -3.17 15.35 -1.59
C GLY A 46 -3.52 15.03 -3.05
N GLU A 47 -3.17 15.94 -3.97
CA GLU A 47 -3.39 15.76 -5.41
C GLU A 47 -2.61 14.55 -5.96
N PHE A 48 -1.38 14.33 -5.49
CA PHE A 48 -0.63 13.11 -5.84
C PHE A 48 -1.35 11.83 -5.40
N VAL A 49 -1.89 11.79 -4.17
CA VAL A 49 -2.63 10.62 -3.67
C VAL A 49 -3.91 10.40 -4.46
N ASP A 50 -4.64 11.46 -4.79
CA ASP A 50 -5.86 11.37 -5.60
C ASP A 50 -5.55 10.80 -7.00
N ASN A 51 -4.54 11.36 -7.68
CA ASN A 51 -4.11 10.89 -9.01
C ASN A 51 -3.52 9.48 -8.99
N PHE A 52 -2.85 9.07 -7.90
CA PHE A 52 -2.38 7.70 -7.74
C PHE A 52 -3.53 6.71 -7.90
N PHE A 53 -4.66 6.94 -7.23
CA PHE A 53 -5.81 6.03 -7.30
C PHE A 53 -6.51 6.00 -8.67
N GLU A 54 -6.31 7.02 -9.51
CA GLU A 54 -6.79 7.01 -10.90
C GLU A 54 -5.99 6.07 -11.80
N VAL A 55 -4.72 5.80 -11.48
CA VAL A 55 -3.80 5.03 -12.32
C VAL A 55 -3.43 3.65 -11.76
N VAL A 56 -3.89 3.30 -10.55
CA VAL A 56 -3.68 1.96 -9.98
C VAL A 56 -4.30 0.90 -10.89
N ASP A 57 -3.48 -0.07 -11.30
CA ASP A 57 -3.97 -1.31 -11.86
C ASP A 57 -4.52 -2.19 -10.73
N TRP A 58 -5.83 -2.15 -10.52
CA TRP A 58 -6.51 -2.86 -9.45
C TRP A 58 -6.53 -4.38 -9.60
N SER A 59 -6.21 -4.91 -10.79
CA SER A 59 -6.17 -6.37 -11.01
C SER A 59 -5.05 -7.03 -10.21
N GLU A 60 -3.91 -6.35 -10.08
CA GLU A 60 -2.73 -6.84 -9.38
C GLU A 60 -2.93 -6.93 -7.84
N PRO A 61 -3.36 -5.88 -7.11
CA PRO A 61 -3.62 -5.98 -5.68
C PRO A 61 -4.78 -6.95 -5.37
N ALA A 62 -5.79 -7.06 -6.24
CA ALA A 62 -6.84 -8.08 -6.08
C ALA A 62 -6.25 -9.50 -6.16
N THR A 63 -5.45 -9.79 -7.18
CA THR A 63 -4.77 -11.09 -7.34
C THR A 63 -3.85 -11.41 -6.15
N ARG A 64 -3.07 -10.42 -5.67
CA ARG A 64 -2.21 -10.60 -4.48
C ARG A 64 -3.01 -10.88 -3.22
N TYR A 65 -4.17 -10.24 -3.06
CA TYR A 65 -5.05 -10.48 -1.93
C TYR A 65 -5.61 -11.90 -1.96
N GLU A 66 -6.12 -12.37 -3.10
CA GLU A 66 -6.61 -13.73 -3.28
C GLU A 66 -5.53 -14.78 -2.95
N GLN A 67 -4.31 -14.59 -3.47
CA GLN A 67 -3.18 -15.47 -3.16
C GLN A 67 -2.84 -15.49 -1.67
N ALA A 68 -2.86 -14.33 -0.99
CA ALA A 68 -2.58 -14.25 0.43
C ALA A 68 -3.67 -14.94 1.26
N VAL A 69 -4.94 -14.82 0.86
CA VAL A 69 -6.05 -15.54 1.50
C VAL A 69 -5.89 -17.05 1.29
N GLU A 70 -5.67 -17.51 0.07
CA GLU A 70 -5.52 -18.94 -0.26
C GLU A 70 -4.35 -19.61 0.49
N LEU A 71 -3.25 -18.89 0.69
CA LEU A 71 -2.05 -19.45 1.33
C LEU A 71 -2.11 -19.46 2.87
N PHE A 72 -2.88 -18.55 3.47
CA PHE A 72 -2.78 -18.27 4.91
C PHE A 72 -4.11 -18.37 5.68
N GLU A 73 -5.26 -18.52 4.99
CA GLU A 73 -6.53 -18.98 5.58
C GLU A 73 -6.76 -20.48 5.34
#